data_AF-A0A7Y1XHL1-F1
#
_entry.id   AF-A0A7Y1XHL1-F1
#
_cell.length_a   1.000
_cell.length_b   1.000
_cell.length_c   1.000
_cell.angle_alpha   90.00
_cell.angle_beta   90.00
_cell.angle_gamma   90.00
#
_symmetry.space_group_name_H-M   'P 1'
#
loop_
_entity.id
_entity.type
_entity.pdbx_description
1 polymer ?
#
loop_
_entity_poly.entity_id
_entity_poly.type
_entity_poly.pdbx_seq_one_letter_code
_entity_poly.pdbx_strand_id
1 'polypeptide(L)'
;MSDEKREGEKRKILEKQQDIKYVASKLQQVRDEFLENILQSRAADTQKVLEGLVREQGIGLLLNARAPAVMHAEATIDLSDQVTERLNAIK
;
A
#
# COMPACT_ATOMS: atom_id res chain seq x y z
N MET A 1 12.11 38.22 22.16
CA MET A 1 12.07 37.76 20.75
C MET A 1 10.87 38.41 20.10
N SER A 2 11.06 39.27 19.10
CA SER A 2 9.99 40.10 18.50
C SER A 2 8.91 39.22 17.84
N ASP A 3 7.64 39.58 18.01
CA ASP A 3 6.48 38.79 17.59
C ASP A 3 6.46 38.49 16.08
N GLU A 4 7.04 39.36 15.24
CA GLU A 4 7.24 39.10 13.80
C GLU A 4 8.14 37.90 13.50
N LYS A 5 9.18 37.66 14.32
CA LYS A 5 10.04 36.47 14.16
C LYS A 5 9.28 35.20 14.53
N ARG A 6 8.38 35.24 15.51
CA ARG A 6 7.53 34.08 15.87
C ARG A 6 6.50 33.77 14.78
N GLU A 7 5.90 34.79 14.17
CA GLU A 7 4.96 34.64 13.06
C GLU A 7 5.63 34.04 11.81
N GLY A 8 6.86 34.50 11.50
CA GLY A 8 7.66 33.98 10.39
C GLY A 8 8.08 32.53 10.57
N GLU A 9 8.51 32.15 11.78
CA GLU A 9 8.89 30.76 12.08
C GLU A 9 7.67 29.83 12.10
N LYS A 10 6.50 30.29 12.59
CA LYS A 10 5.25 29.52 12.47
C LYS A 10 4.87 29.24 11.01
N ARG A 11 4.98 30.23 10.12
CA ARG A 11 4.71 30.06 8.68
C ARG A 11 5.64 29.03 8.05
N LYS A 12 6.95 29.11 8.32
CA LYS A 12 7.93 28.11 7.83
C LYS A 12 7.64 26.70 8.33
N ILE A 13 7.18 26.55 9.57
CA ILE A 13 6.80 25.23 10.11
C ILE A 13 5.59 24.68 9.37
N LEU A 14 4.57 25.51 9.14
CA LEU A 14 3.37 25.10 8.40
C LEU A 14 3.67 24.73 6.95
N GLU A 15 4.51 25.51 6.26
CA GLU A 15 4.99 25.21 4.91
C GLU A 15 5.72 23.86 4.86
N LYS A 16 6.67 23.63 5.79
CA LYS A 16 7.38 22.34 5.87
C LYS A 16 6.45 21.16 6.17
N GLN A 17 5.44 21.35 7.01
CA GLN A 17 4.44 20.32 7.27
C GLN A 17 3.60 20.01 6.03
N GLN A 18 3.27 21.03 5.24
CA GLN A 18 2.56 20.86 3.98
C GLN A 18 3.43 20.12 2.95
N ASP A 19 4.71 20.48 2.85
CA ASP A 19 5.67 19.80 1.98
C ASP A 19 5.82 18.32 2.35
N ILE A 20 5.94 18.01 3.64
CA ILE A 20 6.01 16.62 4.13
C ILE A 20 4.74 15.85 3.73
N LYS A 21 3.55 16.44 3.94
CA LYS A 21 2.29 15.80 3.53
C LYS A 21 2.22 15.57 2.03
N TYR A 22 2.65 16.55 1.24
CA TYR A 22 2.70 16.44 -0.21
C TYR A 22 3.64 15.32 -0.65
N VAL A 23 4.88 15.29 -0.15
CA VAL A 23 5.85 14.25 -0.46
C VAL A 23 5.34 12.87 -0.01
N ALA A 24 4.76 12.75 1.17
CA ALA A 24 4.18 11.50 1.66
C ALA A 24 3.05 11.00 0.75
N SER A 25 2.13 11.89 0.34
CA SER A 25 1.05 11.54 -0.59
C SER A 25 1.58 11.12 -1.95
N LYS A 26 2.63 11.79 -2.47
CA LYS A 26 3.22 11.45 -3.76
C LYS A 26 3.95 10.12 -3.71
N LEU A 27 4.67 9.83 -2.63
CA LEU A 27 5.31 8.54 -2.40
C LEU A 27 4.27 7.42 -2.34
N GLN A 28 3.16 7.65 -1.63
CA GLN A 28 2.06 6.68 -1.58
C GLN A 28 1.49 6.42 -2.98
N GLN A 29 1.21 7.49 -3.74
CA GLN A 29 0.70 7.37 -5.10
C GLN A 29 1.65 6.57 -6.02
N VAL A 30 2.93 6.91 -6.03
CA VAL A 30 3.94 6.25 -6.88
C VAL A 30 4.10 4.78 -6.48
N ARG A 31 4.08 4.47 -5.18
CA ARG A 31 4.11 3.08 -4.69
C ARG A 31 2.91 2.29 -5.18
N ASP A 32 1.71 2.87 -5.10
CA ASP A 32 0.48 2.19 -5.50
C ASP A 32 0.45 1.96 -7.02
N GLU A 33 0.89 2.93 -7.82
CA GLU A 33 1.06 2.80 -9.28
C GLU A 33 2.10 1.74 -9.65
N PHE A 34 3.23 1.70 -8.95
CA PHE A 34 4.27 0.69 -9.16
C PHE A 34 3.75 -0.73 -8.86
N LEU A 35 2.98 -0.90 -7.79
CA LEU A 35 2.34 -2.18 -7.47
C LEU A 35 1.36 -2.61 -8.56
N GLU A 36 0.51 -1.71 -9.05
CA GLU A 36 -0.41 -2.02 -10.15
C GLU A 36 0.34 -2.45 -11.42
N ASN A 37 1.41 -1.74 -11.78
CA ASN A 37 2.24 -2.08 -12.94
C ASN A 37 2.92 -3.45 -12.79
N ILE A 38 3.45 -3.77 -11.61
CA ILE A 38 4.02 -5.10 -11.35
C ILE A 38 2.94 -6.17 -11.49
N LEU A 39 1.79 -6.00 -10.83
CA LEU A 39 0.70 -6.96 -10.88
C LEU A 39 0.18 -7.16 -12.30
N GLN A 40 0.14 -6.11 -13.13
CA GLN A 40 -0.21 -6.25 -14.55
C GLN A 40 0.86 -7.01 -15.35
N SER A 41 2.14 -6.65 -15.17
CA SER A 41 3.24 -7.33 -15.87
C SER A 41 3.38 -8.81 -15.50
N ARG A 42 3.02 -9.15 -14.25
CA ARG A 42 3.03 -10.51 -13.69
C ARG A 42 1.63 -11.05 -13.43
N ALA A 43 0.64 -10.60 -14.20
CA ALA A 43 -0.78 -10.90 -13.91
C ALA A 43 -1.05 -12.40 -13.91
N ALA A 44 -0.50 -13.13 -14.89
CA ALA A 44 -0.67 -14.57 -15.00
C ALA A 44 -0.06 -15.33 -13.81
N ASP A 45 1.14 -14.94 -13.37
CA ASP A 45 1.80 -15.59 -12.24
C ASP A 45 1.13 -15.23 -10.90
N THR A 46 0.71 -13.97 -10.76
CA THR A 46 -0.08 -13.50 -9.62
C THR A 46 -1.36 -14.30 -9.50
N GLN A 47 -2.10 -14.48 -10.61
CA GLN A 47 -3.33 -15.26 -10.62
C GLN A 47 -3.07 -16.73 -10.24
N LYS A 48 -2.03 -17.36 -10.78
CA LYS A 48 -1.65 -18.74 -10.41
C LYS A 48 -1.31 -18.87 -8.93
N VAL A 49 -0.56 -17.91 -8.37
CA VAL A 49 -0.22 -17.90 -6.94
C VAL A 49 -1.47 -17.76 -6.09
N LEU A 50 -2.38 -16.85 -6.44
CA LEU A 50 -3.65 -16.66 -5.75
C LEU A 50 -4.52 -17.92 -5.83
N GLU A 51 -4.68 -18.52 -7.00
CA GLU A 51 -5.45 -19.75 -7.18
C GLU A 51 -4.85 -20.92 -6.38
N GLY A 52 -3.52 -21.03 -6.34
CA GLY A 52 -2.81 -22.02 -5.53
C GLY A 52 -3.08 -21.84 -4.04
N LEU A 53 -2.89 -20.63 -3.53
CA LEU A 53 -3.15 -20.30 -2.12
C LEU A 53 -4.60 -20.54 -1.73
N VAL A 54 -5.54 -20.12 -2.59
CA VAL A 54 -6.98 -20.32 -2.38
C VAL A 54 -7.32 -21.81 -2.26
N ARG A 55 -6.76 -22.66 -3.12
CA ARG A 55 -7.00 -24.11 -3.08
C ARG A 55 -6.34 -24.77 -1.87
N GLU A 56 -5.08 -24.43 -1.58
CA GLU A 56 -4.32 -25.02 -0.48
C GLU A 56 -4.92 -24.70 0.89
N GLN A 57 -5.42 -23.47 1.07
CA GLN A 57 -5.99 -23.00 2.34
C GLN A 57 -7.51 -23.14 2.40
N GLY A 58 -8.16 -23.64 1.34
CA GLY A 58 -9.61 -23.84 1.29
C GLY A 58 -10.41 -22.54 1.35
N ILE A 59 -9.91 -21.47 0.73
CA ILE A 59 -10.49 -20.13 0.81
C ILE A 59 -11.72 -20.05 -0.09
N GLY A 60 -12.89 -19.80 0.49
CA GLY A 60 -14.15 -19.69 -0.26
C GLY A 60 -14.38 -18.30 -0.88
N LEU A 61 -13.73 -17.26 -0.35
CA LEU A 61 -13.90 -15.88 -0.79
C LEU A 61 -12.61 -15.09 -0.56
N LEU A 62 -12.12 -14.43 -1.62
CA LEU A 62 -11.02 -13.48 -1.55
C LEU A 62 -11.57 -12.06 -1.74
N LEU A 63 -11.21 -11.16 -0.83
CA LEU A 63 -11.56 -9.74 -0.92
C LEU A 63 -10.30 -8.91 -1.11
N ASN A 64 -10.41 -7.86 -1.93
CA ASN A 64 -9.34 -6.87 -2.02
C ASN A 64 -9.32 -6.04 -0.73
N ALA A 65 -8.19 -5.99 -0.03
CA ALA A 65 -8.03 -5.23 1.22
C ALA A 65 -8.28 -3.73 1.05
N ARG A 66 -8.16 -3.18 -0.18
CA ARG A 66 -8.48 -1.79 -0.51
C ARG A 66 -9.96 -1.55 -0.80
N ALA A 67 -10.76 -2.62 -0.90
CA ALA A 67 -12.18 -2.49 -1.15
C ALA A 67 -12.89 -1.95 0.10
N PRO A 68 -13.93 -1.10 -0.06
CA PRO A 68 -14.71 -0.56 1.06
C PRO A 68 -15.43 -1.64 1.88
N ALA A 69 -15.49 -2.87 1.38
CA ALA A 69 -16.07 -4.02 2.09
C ALA A 69 -15.22 -4.50 3.28
N VAL A 70 -13.93 -4.12 3.37
CA VAL A 70 -13.03 -4.55 4.44
C VAL A 70 -12.85 -3.40 5.44
N MET A 71 -13.57 -3.44 6.56
CA MET A 71 -13.44 -2.43 7.62
C MET A 71 -12.38 -2.82 8.68
N HIS A 72 -12.25 -4.11 8.93
CA HIS A 72 -11.25 -4.69 9.83
C HIS A 72 -11.00 -6.14 9.41
N ALA A 73 -9.73 -6.55 9.37
CA ALA A 73 -9.31 -7.92 9.11
C ALA A 73 -8.12 -8.22 10.03
N GLU A 74 -8.07 -9.43 10.57
CA GLU A 74 -6.89 -9.92 11.28
C GLU A 74 -5.76 -10.19 10.29
N ALA A 75 -4.51 -9.98 10.71
CA ALA A 75 -3.33 -10.22 9.87
C ALA A 75 -3.21 -11.69 9.41
N THR A 76 -3.81 -12.63 10.15
CA THR A 76 -3.86 -14.05 9.81
C THR A 76 -4.68 -14.35 8.55
N ILE A 77 -5.60 -13.44 8.17
CA ILE A 77 -6.48 -13.59 7.01
C ILE A 77 -5.92 -12.84 5.78
N ASP A 78 -4.97 -11.92 6.00
CA ASP A 78 -4.31 -11.19 4.92
C ASP A 78 -3.27 -12.09 4.23
N LEU A 79 -3.50 -12.38 2.95
CA LEU A 79 -2.61 -13.21 2.13
C LEU A 79 -1.51 -12.40 1.44
N SER A 80 -1.51 -11.07 1.53
CA SER A 80 -0.64 -10.20 0.73
C SER A 80 0.84 -10.54 0.87
N ASP A 81 1.28 -10.86 2.09
CA ASP A 81 2.67 -11.26 2.36
C ASP A 81 3.00 -12.61 1.70
N GLN A 82 2.12 -13.60 1.83
CA GLN A 82 2.31 -14.94 1.23
C GLN A 82 2.30 -14.88 -0.30
N VAL A 83 1.42 -14.06 -0.87
CA VAL A 83 1.34 -13.82 -2.32
C VAL A 83 2.65 -13.20 -2.82
N THR A 84 3.15 -12.19 -2.10
CA THR A 84 4.41 -11.51 -2.44
C THR A 84 5.60 -12.46 -2.35
N GLU A 85 5.68 -13.27 -1.30
CA GLU A 85 6.73 -14.28 -1.12
C GLU A 85 6.74 -15.30 -2.27
N ARG A 86 5.58 -15.87 -2.60
CA ARG A 86 5.45 -16.83 -3.70
C ARG A 86 5.76 -16.20 -5.07
N LEU A 87 5.32 -14.97 -5.32
CA LEU A 87 5.65 -14.25 -6.55
C LEU A 87 7.15 -13.99 -6.70
N ASN A 88 7.85 -13.74 -5.59
CA ASN A 88 9.30 -13.56 -5.58
C ASN A 88 10.05 -14.89 -5.78
N ALA A 89 9.44 -16.02 -5.41
CA ALA A 89 10.01 -17.36 -5.62
C ALA A 89 9.90 -17.86 -7.07
N ILE A 90 8.96 -17.31 -7.87
CA ILE A 90 8.79 -17.62 -9.31
C ILE A 90 9.81 -16.82 -10.15
N LYS A 91 11.10 -16.91 -9.80
CA LYS A 91 12.17 -16.26 -10.57
C LYS A 91 12.37 -16.88 -11.95
#